data_AF-A0A0E3NB94-F1
#
_entry.id   AF-A0A0E3NB94-F1
#
_cell.length_a   1.000
_cell.length_b   1.000
_cell.length_c   1.000
_cell.angle_alpha   90.00
_cell.angle_beta   90.00
_cell.angle_gamma   90.00
#
_symmetry.space_group_name_H-M   'P 1'
#
loop_
_entity.id
_entity.type
_entity.pdbx_description
1 polymer ?
#
loop_
_entity_poly.entity_id
_entity_poly.type
_entity_poly.pdbx_seq_one_letter_code
_entity_poly.pdbx_strand_id
1 'polypeptide(L)' 'MVEFLDTNATSSELSKMISRSKEKLYLVSPYLQMSDKIKILIQQAEKESPDIDIKVLYRSGKNGEINDRDMDFLL' A
#
# COMPACT_ATOMS: atom_id res chain seq x y z
N MET A 1 -17.97 -18.17 -13.48
CA MET A 1 -16.55 -17.88 -13.20
C MET A 1 -16.48 -17.49 -11.73
N VAL A 2 -15.64 -18.17 -10.96
CA VAL A 2 -15.49 -17.93 -9.52
C VAL A 2 -14.86 -16.56 -9.36
N GLU A 3 -15.65 -15.59 -8.88
CA GLU A 3 -15.10 -14.43 -8.20
C GLU A 3 -14.21 -14.99 -7.09
N PHE A 4 -12.90 -14.78 -7.20
CA PHE A 4 -12.01 -15.02 -6.08
C PHE A 4 -12.58 -14.21 -4.92
N LEU A 5 -13.17 -14.90 -3.95
CA LEU A 5 -13.53 -14.38 -2.65
C LEU A 5 -12.25 -13.76 -2.09
N ASP A 6 -12.09 -12.45 -2.25
CA ASP A 6 -11.27 -11.66 -1.36
C ASP A 6 -11.90 -11.84 0.03
N THR A 7 -11.44 -12.86 0.76
CA THR A 7 -12.15 -13.59 1.83
C THR A 7 -12.33 -12.81 3.14
N ASN A 8 -12.17 -11.48 3.12
CA ASN A 8 -12.29 -10.64 4.29
C ASN A 8 -12.85 -9.27 3.84
N ALA A 9 -13.99 -8.84 4.36
CA ALA A 9 -14.57 -7.52 4.04
C ALA A 9 -13.54 -6.37 4.21
N THR A 10 -12.66 -6.51 5.20
CA THR A 10 -11.57 -5.58 5.50
C THR A 10 -10.55 -5.43 4.36
N SER A 11 -10.15 -6.53 3.69
CA SER A 11 -9.17 -6.45 2.58
C SER A 11 -9.78 -5.85 1.32
N SER A 12 -11.06 -6.12 1.07
CA SER A 12 -11.84 -5.51 -0.02
C SER A 12 -11.98 -4.00 0.18
N GLU A 13 -12.34 -3.56 1.39
CA GLU A 13 -12.50 -2.13 1.68
C GLU A 13 -11.16 -1.39 1.63
N LEU A 14 -10.09 -1.98 2.18
CA LEU A 14 -8.74 -1.41 2.08
C LEU A 14 -8.33 -1.19 0.61
N SER A 15 -8.60 -2.16 -0.26
CA SER A 15 -8.28 -2.06 -1.69
C SER A 15 -9.03 -0.89 -2.36
N LYS A 16 -10.30 -0.70 -2.02
CA LYS A 16 -11.12 0.42 -2.53
C LYS A 16 -10.67 1.76 -1.98
N MET A 17 -10.26 1.82 -0.72
CA MET A 17 -9.75 3.06 -0.12
C MET A 17 -8.49 3.53 -0.84
N ILE A 18 -7.54 2.63 -1.10
CA ILE A 18 -6.31 2.95 -1.82
C ILE A 18 -6.59 3.44 -3.24
N SER A 19 -7.46 2.76 -4.00
CA SER A 19 -7.76 3.16 -5.38
C SER A 19 -8.57 4.46 -5.48
N ARG A 20 -9.34 4.82 -4.44
CA ARG A 20 -10.09 6.08 -4.38
C ARG A 20 -9.26 7.27 -3.92
N SER A 21 -8.07 7.06 -3.34
CA SER A 21 -7.20 8.16 -2.95
C SER A 21 -6.70 8.91 -4.18
N LYS A 22 -6.95 10.23 -4.23
CA LYS A 22 -6.55 11.11 -5.34
C LYS A 22 -5.55 12.19 -4.94
N GLU A 23 -5.67 12.73 -3.73
CA GLU A 23 -4.81 13.82 -3.26
C GLU A 23 -3.76 13.33 -2.26
N LYS A 24 -4.13 12.44 -1.33
CA LYS A 24 -3.24 11.97 -0.26
C LYS A 24 -3.50 10.51 0.08
N LEU A 25 -2.44 9.75 0.30
CA LEU A 25 -2.49 8.39 0.79
C LEU A 25 -1.48 8.20 1.92
N TYR A 26 -1.98 8.10 3.16
CA TYR A 26 -1.15 7.81 4.33
C TYR A 26 -1.26 6.33 4.65
N LEU A 27 -0.15 5.62 4.52
CA LEU A 27 -0.05 4.22 4.87
C LEU A 27 0.70 4.08 6.19
N VAL A 28 0.05 3.51 7.20
CA VAL A 28 0.68 3.22 8.49
C VAL A 28 0.84 1.72 8.64
N SER A 29 2.07 1.23 8.56
CA SER A 29 2.38 -0.20 8.72
C SER A 29 3.65 -0.37 9.55
N PRO A 30 3.56 -0.85 10.80
CA PRO A 30 4.74 -1.02 11.65
C PRO A 30 5.83 -1.90 11.04
N TYR A 31 5.47 -2.84 10.17
CA TYR A 31 6.40 -3.85 9.65
C TYR A 31 6.60 -3.82 8.14
N LEU A 32 5.91 -2.94 7.40
CA LEU A 32 5.96 -2.86 5.92
C LEU A 32 5.67 -4.19 5.19
N GLN A 33 5.12 -5.20 5.87
CA GLN A 33 4.77 -6.50 5.32
C GLN A 33 3.47 -6.41 4.50
N MET A 34 3.53 -5.73 3.36
CA MET A 34 2.42 -5.59 2.43
C MET A 34 2.41 -6.74 1.44
N SER A 35 1.23 -7.29 1.18
CA SER A 35 1.05 -8.23 0.06
C SER A 35 1.33 -7.53 -1.28
N ASP A 36 1.78 -8.28 -2.28
CA ASP A 36 2.02 -7.79 -3.64
C ASP A 36 0.77 -7.10 -4.23
N LYS A 37 -0.43 -7.60 -3.93
CA LYS A 37 -1.69 -6.97 -4.35
C LYS A 37 -1.80 -5.51 -3.91
N ILE A 38 -1.46 -5.22 -2.65
CA ILE A 38 -1.53 -3.85 -2.12
C ILE A 38 -0.43 -2.98 -2.74
N LYS A 39 0.78 -3.52 -2.93
CA LYS A 39 1.87 -2.81 -3.61
C LYS A 39 1.45 -2.38 -5.01
N ILE A 40 0.83 -3.29 -5.78
CA ILE A 40 0.30 -3.01 -7.12
C ILE A 40 -0.80 -1.95 -7.07
N LEU A 41 -1.70 -1.99 -6.09
CA LEU A 41 -2.77 -0.98 -5.94
C LEU A 41 -2.24 0.41 -5.64
N ILE A 42 -1.16 0.51 -4.85
CA ILE A 42 -0.50 1.79 -4.57
C ILE A 42 0.12 2.36 -5.85
N GLN A 43 0.84 1.54 -6.61
CA GLN A 43 1.41 1.93 -7.91
C GLN A 43 0.33 2.35 -8.92
N GLN A 44 -0.82 1.67 -8.92
CA GLN A 44 -1.96 2.07 -9.74
C GLN A 44 -2.55 3.42 -9.31
N ALA A 45 -2.68 3.66 -8.00
CA ALA A 45 -3.20 4.92 -7.48
C ALA A 45 -2.29 6.11 -7.85
N GLU A 46 -0.97 5.93 -7.76
CA GLU A 46 0.03 6.91 -8.21
C GLU A 46 -0.08 7.19 -9.72
N LYS A 47 -0.17 6.13 -10.54
CA LYS A 47 -0.31 6.29 -11.99
C LYS A 47 -1.60 7.00 -12.41
N GLU A 48 -2.72 6.69 -11.74
CA GLU A 48 -4.02 7.31 -12.02
C GLU A 48 -4.15 8.73 -11.46
N SER A 49 -3.32 9.08 -10.48
CA SER A 49 -3.42 10.34 -9.73
C SER A 49 -2.00 10.90 -9.56
N PRO A 50 -1.39 11.48 -10.60
CA PRO A 50 0.03 11.85 -10.59
C PRO A 50 0.44 12.83 -9.47
N ASP A 51 -0.51 13.62 -8.97
CA ASP A 51 -0.31 14.61 -7.92
C ASP A 51 -0.53 14.06 -6.50
N ILE A 52 -0.76 12.75 -6.34
CA ILE A 52 -1.03 12.15 -5.05
C ILE A 52 0.19 12.18 -4.12
N ASP A 53 0.01 12.71 -2.91
CA ASP A 53 1.02 12.70 -1.85
C ASP A 53 0.93 11.37 -1.07
N ILE A 54 1.86 10.45 -1.34
CA ILE A 54 1.93 9.14 -0.68
C ILE A 54 2.96 9.18 0.45
N LYS A 55 2.51 8.89 1.68
CA LYS A 55 3.39 8.82 2.85
C LYS A 55 3.27 7.49 3.54
N VAL A 56 4.41 6.86 3.79
CA VAL A 56 4.47 5.60 4.51
C VAL A 56 5.10 5.83 5.88
N LEU A 57 4.31 5.61 6.93
CA LEU A 57 4.77 5.58 8.31
C LEU A 57 4.96 4.13 8.74
N TYR A 58 6.16 3.83 9.21
CA TYR A 58 6.55 2.50 9.65
C TYR A 58 7.44 2.58 10.88
N ARG A 59 7.63 1.45 11.55
CA ARG A 59 8.55 1.38 12.68
C ARG A 59 9.96 1.19 12.13
N SER A 60 10.87 2.08 12.51
CA SER A 60 12.30 1.82 12.30
C SER A 60 12.72 0.62 13.15
N GLY A 61 13.40 -0.35 12.54
CA GLY A 61 13.87 -1.56 13.23
C GLY A 61 14.76 -1.23 14.44
N LYS A 62 15.01 -2.20 15.33
CA LYS A 62 15.85 -2.00 16.52
C LYS A 62 17.24 -1.42 16.20
N ASN A 63 17.75 -1.63 14.98
CA ASN A 63 19.05 -1.16 14.50
C ASN A 63 18.94 -0.03 13.45
N GLY A 64 17.73 0.51 13.19
CA GLY A 64 17.52 1.52 12.15
C GLY A 64 17.59 1.01 10.70
N GLU A 65 18.02 -0.23 10.49
CA GLU A 65 18.13 -0.84 9.16
C GLU A 65 16.74 -1.15 8.60
N ILE A 66 16.44 -0.54 7.46
CA ILE A 66 15.29 -0.84 6.62
C ILE A 66 15.81 -1.79 5.55
N ASN A 67 15.08 -2.86 5.29
CA ASN A 67 15.36 -3.67 4.11
C ASN A 67 14.85 -2.87 2.91
N ASP A 68 15.75 -2.36 2.07
CA ASP A 68 15.40 -1.53 0.90
C ASP A 68 14.33 -2.20 0.03
N ARG A 69 14.33 -3.54 -0.04
CA ARG A 69 13.34 -4.34 -0.79
C ARG A 69 11.89 -4.17 -0.30
N ASP A 70 11.70 -3.76 0.94
CA ASP A 70 10.36 -3.53 1.48
C ASP A 70 9.75 -2.23 0.94
N MET A 71 10.57 -1.32 0.39
CA MET A 71 10.14 -0.02 -0.17
C MET A 71 10.12 0.05 -1.70
N ASP A 72 10.48 -1.03 -2.41
CA ASP A 72 10.54 -1.09 -3.87
C ASP A 72 9.22 -0.68 -4.58
N PHE A 73 8.09 -0.68 -3.86
CA PHE A 73 6.79 -0.27 -4.42
C PHE A 73 6.58 1.25 -4.49
N LEU A 74 7.49 2.04 -3.90
CA LEU A 74 7.48 3.52 -3.92
C LEU A 74 8.48 4.11 -4.95
N LEU A 75 9.14 3.25 -5.75
CA LEU A 75 10.15 3.61 -6.76
C LEU A 75 9.61 3.40 -8.18
#